data_AF-A0A353YVP3-F1
#
_entry.id   AF-A0A353YVP3-F1
#
_cell.length_a   1.000
_cell.length_b   1.000
_cell.length_c   1.000
_cell.angle_alpha   90.00
_cell.angle_beta   90.00
_cell.angle_gamma   90.00
#
_symmetry.space_group_name_H-M   'P 1'
#
loop_
_entity.id
_entity.type
_entity.pdbx_description
1 polymer ?
#
loop_
_entity_poly.entity_id
_entity_poly.type
_entity_poly.pdbx_seq_one_letter_code
_entity_poly.pdbx_strand_id
1 'polypeptide(L)' 'MKVTQDENSINELKIKLKGKFPSLTNSDLLITNHDLAKMLTIIAYKLRKSKEEMSEIVDKL' A
#
# COMPACT_ATOMS: atom_id res chain seq x y z
N MET A 1 10.08 11.00 12.51
CA MET A 1 8.78 10.57 13.05
C MET A 1 8.60 9.09 12.73
N LYS A 2 8.57 8.21 13.73
CA LYS A 2 8.16 6.80 13.53
C LYS A 2 6.65 6.81 13.40
N VAL A 3 6.15 6.61 12.19
CA VAL A 3 4.71 6.46 11.95
C VAL A 3 4.31 5.12 12.58
N THR A 4 3.85 5.14 13.82
CA THR A 4 2.99 4.07 14.35
C THR A 4 1.66 4.24 13.64
N GLN A 5 1.57 3.72 12.43
CA GLN A 5 0.33 3.68 11.67
C GLN A 5 -0.59 2.69 12.40
N ASP A 6 -1.63 3.23 13.03
CA ASP A 6 -2.67 2.42 13.66
C ASP A 6 -3.22 1.41 12.64
N GLU A 7 -3.54 0.19 13.09
CA GLU A 7 -4.08 -0.87 12.24
C GLU A 7 -5.30 -0.42 11.42
N ASN A 8 -6.05 0.55 11.95
CA ASN A 8 -7.16 1.21 11.27
C ASN A 8 -6.70 1.98 10.00
N SER A 9 -5.65 2.79 10.10
CA SER A 9 -5.11 3.54 8.96
C SER A 9 -4.57 2.62 7.86
N ILE A 10 -3.99 1.48 8.25
CA ILE A 10 -3.52 0.46 7.33
C ILE A 10 -4.68 -0.19 6.58
N ASN A 11 -5.75 -0.55 7.29
CA ASN A 11 -6.93 -1.16 6.65
C ASN A 11 -7.62 -0.19 5.69
N GLU A 12 -7.74 1.08 6.06
CA GLU A 12 -8.24 2.12 5.16
C GLU A 12 -7.39 2.24 3.90
N LEU A 13 -6.06 2.26 4.03
CA LEU A 13 -5.16 2.33 2.89
C LEU A 13 -5.35 1.12 1.95
N LYS A 14 -5.52 -0.09 2.50
CA LYS A 14 -5.78 -1.30 1.69
C LYS A 14 -7.10 -1.19 0.92
N ILE A 15 -8.15 -0.70 1.57
CA ILE A 15 -9.47 -0.49 0.93
C ILE A 15 -9.34 0.52 -0.21
N LYS A 16 -8.71 1.66 0.05
CA LYS A 16 -8.48 2.72 -0.94
C LYS A 16 -7.65 2.22 -2.13
N LEU A 17 -6.57 1.49 -1.87
CA LEU A 17 -5.72 0.89 -2.92
C LEU A 17 -6.50 -0.13 -3.75
N LYS A 18 -7.29 -1.01 -3.12
CA LYS A 18 -8.12 -1.99 -3.82
C LYS A 18 -9.20 -1.34 -4.68
N GLY A 19 -9.81 -0.25 -4.18
CA GLY A 19 -10.78 0.54 -4.93
C GLY A 19 -10.16 1.22 -6.15
N LYS A 20 -8.97 1.80 -6.00
CA LYS A 20 -8.26 2.48 -7.09
C LYS A 20 -7.63 1.51 -8.11
N PHE A 21 -7.20 0.34 -7.66
CA PHE A 21 -6.54 -0.68 -8.47
C PHE A 21 -7.23 -2.04 -8.28
N PRO A 22 -8.33 -2.31 -9.03
CA PRO A 22 -9.06 -3.57 -8.95
C PRO A 22 -8.24 -4.82 -9.30
N SER A 23 -7.09 -4.64 -9.98
CA SER A 23 -6.14 -5.71 -10.29
C SER A 23 -5.31 -6.18 -9.09
N LEU A 24 -5.37 -5.47 -7.95
CA LEU A 24 -4.72 -5.90 -6.71
C LEU A 24 -5.53 -7.01 -6.06
N THR A 25 -4.84 -8.10 -5.76
CA THR A 25 -5.38 -9.25 -5.03
C THR A 25 -5.18 -9.04 -3.53
N ASN A 26 -5.93 -9.79 -2.71
CA ASN A 26 -5.75 -9.76 -1.26
C ASN A 26 -4.33 -10.13 -0.84
N SER A 27 -3.64 -10.97 -1.62
CA SER A 27 -2.24 -11.36 -1.38
C SER A 27 -1.27 -10.21 -1.59
N ASP A 28 -1.54 -9.29 -2.53
CA ASP A 28 -0.70 -8.10 -2.75
C ASP A 28 -0.86 -7.06 -1.63
N LEU A 29 -2.02 -7.05 -0.98
CA LEU A 29 -2.37 -6.17 0.15
C LEU A 29 -2.02 -6.78 1.52
N LEU A 30 -1.31 -7.90 1.53
CA LEU A 30 -0.99 -8.65 2.73
C LEU A 30 0.28 -8.04 3.36
N ILE A 31 0.15 -7.59 4.60
CA ILE A 31 1.30 -7.08 5.36
C ILE A 31 1.89 -8.26 6.11
N THR A 32 3.14 -8.61 5.77
CA THR A 32 3.91 -9.60 6.51
C THR A 32 4.81 -8.88 7.50
N ASN A 33 4.85 -9.34 8.75
CA ASN A 33 5.71 -8.78 9.81
C ASN A 33 5.51 -7.28 10.09
N HIS A 34 4.29 -6.74 9.93
CA HIS A 34 3.99 -5.31 10.08
C HIS A 34 4.80 -4.40 9.13
N ASP A 35 5.34 -4.94 8.03
CA ASP A 35 6.14 -4.19 7.08
C ASP A 35 5.28 -3.61 5.94
N LEU A 36 4.73 -2.41 6.18
CA LEU A 36 3.97 -1.68 5.17
C LEU A 36 4.84 -1.30 3.96
N ALA A 37 6.09 -0.93 4.18
CA ALA A 37 6.99 -0.48 3.11
C ALA A 37 7.22 -1.60 2.10
N LYS A 38 7.35 -2.84 2.58
CA LYS A 38 7.45 -4.04 1.73
C LYS A 38 6.17 -4.28 0.94
N MET A 39 5.00 -4.17 1.57
CA MET A 39 3.70 -4.27 0.88
C MET A 39 3.60 -3.24 -0.26
N LEU A 40 3.90 -1.97 0.04
CA LEU A 40 3.89 -0.90 -0.96
C LEU A 40 4.88 -1.13 -2.10
N THR A 41 6.04 -1.70 -1.82
CA THR A 41 7.04 -2.05 -2.84
C THR A 41 6.54 -3.15 -3.78
N ILE A 42 5.89 -4.18 -3.25
CA ILE A 42 5.30 -5.26 -4.06
C ILE A 42 4.18 -4.70 -4.95
N ILE A 43 3.33 -3.84 -4.39
CA ILE A 43 2.25 -3.18 -5.13
C ILE A 43 2.82 -2.29 -6.24
N ALA A 44 3.84 -1.48 -5.93
CA ALA A 44 4.51 -0.63 -6.91
C ALA A 44 5.05 -1.46 -8.09
N TYR A 45 5.72 -2.59 -7.79
CA TYR A 45 6.23 -3.49 -8.82
C TYR A 45 5.12 -4.06 -9.70
N LYS A 46 4.01 -4.52 -9.10
CA LYS A 46 2.85 -5.06 -9.83
C LYS A 46 2.17 -4.03 -10.73
N LEU A 47 2.10 -2.78 -10.25
CA LEU A 47 1.53 -1.67 -11.00
C LEU A 47 2.53 -1.02 -11.98
N ARG A 48 3.77 -1.54 -12.06
CA ARG A 48 4.88 -0.96 -12.84
C ARG A 48 5.11 0.52 -12.52
N LYS A 49 5.03 0.86 -11.24
CA LYS A 49 5.24 2.20 -10.70
C LYS A 49 6.59 2.29 -9.99
N SER A 50 7.22 3.44 -10.13
CA SER A 50 8.38 3.81 -9.31
C SER A 50 7.98 3.97 -7.84
N LYS A 51 8.98 4.00 -6.96
CA LYS A 51 8.75 4.20 -5.53
C LYS A 51 8.17 5.59 -5.26
N GLU A 52 8.62 6.59 -6.02
CA GLU A 52 8.18 7.97 -5.98
C GLU A 52 6.71 8.08 -6.39
N GLU A 53 6.33 7.50 -7.53
CA GLU A 53 4.93 7.45 -7.97
C GLU A 53 4.04 6.74 -6.96
N MET A 54 4.52 5.64 -6.36
CA MET A 54 3.76 4.93 -5.33
C MET A 54 3.57 5.78 -4.07
N SER A 55 4.60 6.51 -3.65
CA SER A 55 4.50 7.45 -2.52
C SER A 55 3.45 8.51 -2.80
N GLU A 56 3.49 9.15 -3.97
CA GLU A 56 2.50 10.15 -4.34
C GLU A 56 1.07 9.59 -4.40
N ILE A 57 0.92 8.35 -4.84
CA ILE A 57 -0.39 7.67 -4.86
C ILE A 57 -0.89 7.52 -3.43
N VAL A 58 -0.04 7.07 -2.50
CA VAL A 58 -0.40 6.89 -1.08
C VAL A 58 -0.71 8.24 -0.43
N ASP A 59 0.07 9.29 -0.70
CA ASP A 59 -0.14 10.63 -0.14
C ASP A 59 -1.45 11.27 -0.62
N LYS A 60 -1.93 10.88 -1.80
CA LYS A 60 -3.19 11.38 -2.41
C LYS A 60 -4.43 10.54 -2.02
N LEU A 61 -4.29 9.49 -1.21
CA LEU A 61 -5.37 8.58 -0.82
C LEU A 61 -5.98 8.92 0.54
#